data_AF-B3EC15-F1
#
_entry.id   AF-B3EC15-F1
#
_cell.length_a   1.000
_cell.length_b   1.000
_cell.length_c   1.000
_cell.angle_alpha   90.00
_cell.angle_beta   90.00
_cell.angle_gamma   90.00
#
_symmetry.space_group_name_H-M   'P 1'
#
loop_
_entity.id
_entity.type
_entity.pdbx_description
1 polymer ?
#
loop_
_entity_poly.entity_id
_entity_poly.type
_entity_poly.pdbx_seq_one_letter_code
_entity_poly.pdbx_strand_id
1 'polypeptide(L)'
;MKHHAITIAALTGKGAAVARNLRDYLSGEPGCRVEIISAREGEGLLKVPSIAGHVRQEFMNRDAFIFIGSLGICVRAIAPVIGDKRCDPAVVNCDENGLFVQPVLSGHRGGANDLALRLSRHLGAQPVVTTSSDVQGLWPLDILGRQEGWSAEPWGSRSMTFMMADYVNHARTALLLDVRDRVTEMLERTKPGFVDIYYDYRTIPFDSYALLLAVTHRRYEPPVPAVFYRPKVLCVGLGCEKNIDPPGFIDAFAAEFLQLGLSPLSIRSLGSIDLKAAEPAFVELSGKLQIPFCCFSAEDLSRVDGAPNPSGTVMRKIGVPSVAEAASALLAGSSGWIAEKRKCAIPGAAAGSPRFFTMAVSLAAGAAREGLIAIVGAGPGDPELITLRGRRFLEKADLILYAGSLVPEKLTHAARPGALVRSSAGMALEEQLELMNRFYRSGRFVVRLHTGDPSIYGAIQEQMAWFEEHDMRYEIVPGVSSFQAAAAALHAEFTIPETVQTIILTRAAGRTPVPEKERLSELARSQSTMCIYLSAAIAASVQDELLRHYAPDTPVAVCYRLTWDDEHILRGELFRLAELVGMTGKSNTVLLVVGAALGARGKRSKLYDPAFAHGFRDSAGEAVRA
;
A
#
# COMPACT_ATOMS: atom_id res chain seq x y z
N MET A 1 -14.14 18.14 -13.06
CA MET A 1 -14.71 19.39 -12.52
C MET A 1 -16.03 19.66 -13.22
N LYS A 2 -17.01 20.30 -12.56
CA LYS A 2 -18.43 20.19 -12.94
C LYS A 2 -19.01 21.40 -13.72
N HIS A 3 -18.30 22.53 -13.79
CA HIS A 3 -18.90 23.79 -14.28
C HIS A 3 -18.29 24.27 -15.60
N HIS A 4 -18.86 23.81 -16.71
CA HIS A 4 -18.45 24.16 -18.07
C HIS A 4 -19.30 25.28 -18.68
N ALA A 5 -20.52 25.51 -18.18
CA ALA A 5 -21.39 26.62 -18.59
C ALA A 5 -21.85 27.43 -17.37
N ILE A 6 -21.34 28.65 -17.23
CA ILE A 6 -21.59 29.53 -16.07
C ILE A 6 -22.27 30.82 -16.54
N THR A 7 -23.29 31.25 -15.80
CA THR A 7 -23.96 32.54 -16.00
C THR A 7 -23.72 33.46 -14.81
N ILE A 8 -23.21 34.67 -15.04
CA ILE A 8 -23.03 35.71 -14.03
C ILE A 8 -24.09 36.80 -14.23
N ALA A 9 -24.98 36.98 -13.25
CA ALA A 9 -26.00 38.02 -13.27
C ALA A 9 -25.52 39.28 -12.55
N ALA A 10 -25.27 40.37 -13.30
CA ALA A 10 -24.83 41.65 -12.75
C ALA A 10 -25.98 42.68 -12.71
N LEU A 11 -26.35 43.13 -11.50
CA LEU A 11 -27.52 43.98 -11.30
C LEU A 11 -27.21 45.50 -11.23
N THR A 12 -25.97 45.86 -10.92
CA THR A 12 -25.50 47.26 -10.78
C THR A 12 -24.24 47.49 -11.61
N GLY A 13 -23.89 48.76 -11.87
CA GLY A 13 -22.65 49.10 -12.58
C GLY A 13 -21.39 48.66 -11.82
N LYS A 14 -21.40 48.76 -10.47
CA LYS A 14 -20.35 48.20 -9.61
C LYS A 14 -20.31 46.68 -9.70
N GLY A 15 -21.47 46.02 -9.64
CA GLY A 15 -21.56 44.57 -9.81
C GLY A 15 -21.05 44.08 -11.17
N ALA A 16 -21.18 44.87 -12.23
CA ALA A 16 -20.63 44.54 -13.55
C ALA A 16 -19.09 44.53 -13.58
N ALA A 17 -18.42 45.29 -12.70
CA ALA A 17 -16.96 45.23 -12.56
C ALA A 17 -16.52 43.92 -11.88
N VAL A 18 -17.18 43.55 -10.78
CA VAL A 18 -16.95 42.26 -10.09
C VAL A 18 -17.25 41.09 -11.03
N ALA A 19 -18.34 41.16 -11.80
CA ALA A 19 -18.71 40.12 -12.76
C ALA A 19 -17.66 39.92 -13.85
N ARG A 20 -17.07 41.00 -14.39
CA ARG A 20 -15.98 40.91 -15.37
C ARG A 20 -14.72 40.30 -14.78
N ASN A 21 -14.34 40.71 -13.56
CA ASN A 21 -13.22 40.12 -12.85
C ASN A 21 -13.40 38.60 -12.65
N LEU A 22 -14.58 38.17 -12.19
CA LEU A 22 -14.89 36.75 -12.02
C LEU A 22 -14.93 35.98 -13.36
N ARG A 23 -15.46 36.59 -14.42
CA ARG A 23 -15.43 36.01 -15.76
C ARG A 23 -13.99 35.75 -16.20
N ASP A 24 -13.11 36.74 -16.08
CA ASP A 24 -11.73 36.61 -16.54
C ASP A 24 -10.97 35.50 -15.76
N TYR A 25 -11.24 35.36 -14.46
CA TYR A 25 -10.75 34.25 -13.64
C TYR A 25 -11.27 32.87 -14.11
N LEU A 26 -12.60 32.75 -14.27
CA LEU A 26 -13.25 31.48 -14.61
C LEU A 26 -12.98 31.07 -16.07
N SER A 27 -12.84 32.04 -16.99
CA SER A 27 -12.51 31.80 -18.40
C SER A 27 -11.06 31.34 -18.62
N GLY A 28 -10.20 31.47 -17.60
CA GLY A 28 -8.86 30.86 -17.62
C GLY A 28 -8.89 29.32 -17.55
N GLU A 29 -10.05 28.71 -17.24
CA GLU A 29 -10.19 27.26 -17.13
C GLU A 29 -10.54 26.61 -18.48
N PRO A 30 -9.82 25.56 -18.91
CA PRO A 30 -10.08 24.89 -20.18
C PRO A 30 -11.52 24.39 -20.30
N GLY A 31 -12.23 24.84 -21.34
CA GLY A 31 -13.60 24.42 -21.63
C GLY A 31 -14.68 25.08 -20.77
N CYS A 32 -14.35 26.11 -19.99
CA CYS A 32 -15.35 26.92 -19.27
C CYS A 32 -15.89 28.05 -20.15
N ARG A 33 -17.21 28.10 -20.32
CA ARG A 33 -17.94 29.17 -21.01
C ARG A 33 -18.67 30.00 -19.98
N VAL A 34 -18.30 31.27 -19.89
CA VAL A 34 -18.85 32.20 -18.90
C VAL A 34 -19.54 33.36 -19.63
N GLU A 35 -20.83 33.54 -19.37
CA GLU A 35 -21.59 34.69 -19.86
C GLU A 35 -21.95 35.63 -18.72
N ILE A 36 -21.95 36.93 -18.99
CA ILE A 36 -22.43 37.93 -18.02
C ILE A 36 -23.72 38.52 -18.57
N ILE A 37 -24.81 38.44 -17.79
CA ILE A 37 -26.12 38.99 -18.14
C ILE A 37 -26.44 40.22 -17.29
N SER A 38 -27.13 41.20 -17.88
CA SER A 38 -27.64 42.38 -17.16
C SER A 38 -28.92 42.92 -17.78
N ALA A 39 -29.77 43.57 -16.98
CA ALA A 39 -30.89 44.36 -17.50
C ALA A 39 -30.44 45.73 -18.07
N ARG A 40 -29.18 46.09 -17.85
CA ARG A 40 -28.56 47.35 -18.31
C ARG A 40 -27.64 47.10 -19.50
N GLU A 41 -27.42 48.12 -20.30
CA GLU A 41 -26.37 48.11 -21.32
C GLU A 41 -24.99 48.33 -20.69
N GLY A 42 -23.98 47.67 -21.24
CA GLY A 42 -22.59 47.82 -20.83
C GLY A 42 -21.66 46.91 -21.63
N GLU A 43 -20.39 47.27 -21.66
CA GLU A 43 -19.37 46.53 -22.40
C GLU A 43 -19.18 45.12 -21.85
N GLY A 44 -19.25 44.11 -22.73
CA GLY A 44 -19.11 42.70 -22.35
C GLY A 44 -20.29 42.13 -21.54
N LEU A 45 -21.44 42.83 -21.51
CA LEU A 45 -22.68 42.37 -20.88
C LEU A 45 -23.71 41.98 -21.94
N LEU A 46 -24.32 40.82 -21.79
CA LEU A 46 -25.50 40.43 -22.55
C LEU A 46 -26.74 41.11 -21.95
N LYS A 47 -27.32 42.07 -22.67
CA LYS A 47 -28.55 42.74 -22.26
C LYS A 47 -29.73 41.76 -22.32
N VAL A 48 -30.36 41.52 -21.18
CA VAL A 48 -31.57 40.68 -21.06
C VAL A 48 -32.74 41.52 -20.54
N PRO A 49 -33.98 41.25 -20.98
CA PRO A 49 -35.16 42.01 -20.53
C PRO A 49 -35.46 41.79 -19.04
N SER A 50 -35.10 40.60 -18.51
CA SER A 50 -35.24 40.27 -17.10
C SER A 50 -34.25 39.18 -16.70
N ILE A 51 -33.52 39.39 -15.60
CA ILE A 51 -32.63 38.38 -15.02
C ILE A 51 -33.43 37.12 -14.64
N ALA A 52 -34.58 37.28 -13.98
CA ALA A 52 -35.43 36.15 -13.60
C ALA A 52 -36.00 35.41 -14.83
N GLY A 53 -36.29 36.15 -15.91
CA GLY A 53 -36.70 35.56 -17.18
C GLY A 53 -35.61 34.67 -17.80
N HIS A 54 -34.37 35.19 -17.86
CA HIS A 54 -33.22 34.44 -18.36
C HIS A 54 -32.91 33.21 -17.51
N VAL A 55 -32.90 33.38 -16.18
CA VAL A 55 -32.71 32.27 -15.23
C VAL A 55 -33.76 31.20 -15.48
N ARG A 56 -35.04 31.56 -15.66
CA ARG A 56 -36.10 30.59 -15.92
C ARG A 56 -35.89 29.80 -17.22
N GLN A 57 -35.37 30.44 -18.25
CA GLN A 57 -35.11 29.82 -19.55
C GLN A 57 -33.88 28.90 -19.52
N GLU A 58 -32.81 29.32 -18.83
CA GLU A 58 -31.49 28.69 -18.91
C GLU A 58 -31.15 27.82 -17.70
N PHE A 59 -32.01 27.74 -16.68
CA PHE A 59 -31.69 27.12 -15.39
C PHE A 59 -31.10 25.71 -15.52
N MET A 60 -31.71 24.86 -16.36
CA MET A 60 -31.27 23.48 -16.58
C MET A 60 -30.18 23.34 -17.66
N ASN A 61 -29.88 24.41 -18.39
CA ASN A 61 -28.88 24.43 -19.47
C ASN A 61 -27.51 24.92 -19.00
N ARG A 62 -27.39 25.32 -17.73
CA ARG A 62 -26.17 25.86 -17.12
C ARG A 62 -25.76 24.99 -15.95
N ASP A 63 -24.46 24.94 -15.69
CA ASP A 63 -23.92 24.22 -14.55
C ASP A 63 -23.91 25.08 -13.28
N ALA A 64 -23.83 26.41 -13.45
CA ALA A 64 -23.83 27.35 -12.34
C ALA A 64 -24.38 28.74 -12.69
N PHE A 65 -24.97 29.38 -11.68
CA PHE A 65 -25.38 30.79 -11.68
C PHE A 65 -24.69 31.55 -10.55
N ILE A 66 -24.08 32.69 -10.88
CA ILE A 66 -23.44 33.59 -9.92
C ILE A 66 -24.19 34.92 -9.95
N PHE A 67 -24.88 35.28 -8.87
CA PHE A 67 -25.60 36.55 -8.76
C PHE A 67 -24.72 37.59 -8.06
N ILE A 68 -24.49 38.74 -8.70
CA ILE A 68 -23.76 39.87 -8.12
C ILE A 68 -24.76 40.95 -7.69
N GLY A 69 -25.07 40.98 -6.40
CA GLY A 69 -26.01 41.93 -5.81
C GLY A 69 -26.71 41.37 -4.56
N SER A 70 -27.92 41.86 -4.28
CA SER A 70 -28.67 41.44 -3.08
C SER A 70 -29.13 39.99 -3.18
N LEU A 71 -28.92 39.21 -2.12
CA LEU A 71 -29.40 37.83 -2.00
C LEU A 71 -30.91 37.69 -2.27
N GLY A 72 -31.73 38.66 -1.84
CA GLY A 72 -33.17 38.62 -2.06
C GLY A 72 -33.58 38.62 -3.53
N ILE A 73 -32.76 39.18 -4.44
CA ILE A 73 -33.02 39.09 -5.88
C ILE A 73 -32.61 37.72 -6.42
N CYS A 74 -31.46 37.20 -5.99
CA CYS A 74 -31.02 35.83 -6.30
C CYS A 74 -32.12 34.81 -5.96
N VAL A 75 -32.61 34.82 -4.71
CA VAL A 75 -33.66 33.90 -4.23
C VAL A 75 -34.95 34.03 -5.05
N ARG A 76 -35.42 35.25 -5.30
CA ARG A 76 -36.64 35.48 -6.10
C ARG A 76 -36.51 35.03 -7.55
N ALA A 77 -35.32 35.15 -8.14
CA ALA A 77 -35.06 34.74 -9.52
C ALA A 77 -35.07 33.21 -9.67
N ILE A 78 -34.53 32.48 -8.69
CA ILE A 78 -34.45 31.02 -8.75
C ILE A 78 -35.71 30.33 -8.22
N ALA A 79 -36.44 30.92 -7.26
CA ALA A 79 -37.58 30.27 -6.59
C ALA A 79 -38.60 29.61 -7.53
N PRO A 80 -38.97 30.17 -8.70
CA PRO A 80 -39.92 29.55 -9.61
C PRO A 80 -39.39 28.33 -10.39
N VAL A 81 -38.08 28.05 -10.35
CA VAL A 81 -37.42 27.00 -11.14
C VAL A 81 -36.65 25.98 -10.31
N ILE A 82 -36.58 26.15 -8.98
CA ILE A 82 -36.00 25.15 -8.08
C ILE A 82 -36.79 23.85 -8.23
N GLY A 83 -36.07 22.76 -8.48
CA GLY A 83 -36.63 21.43 -8.62
C GLY A 83 -36.01 20.49 -7.61
N ASP A 84 -35.07 19.67 -8.07
CA ASP A 84 -34.46 18.62 -7.26
C ASP A 84 -32.97 18.93 -7.06
N LYS A 85 -32.52 18.93 -5.79
CA LYS A 85 -31.12 19.11 -5.40
C LYS A 85 -30.11 18.20 -6.11
N ARG A 86 -30.58 17.11 -6.75
CA ARG A 86 -29.77 16.17 -7.53
C ARG A 86 -29.43 16.69 -8.93
N CYS A 87 -30.30 17.49 -9.54
CA CYS A 87 -30.15 18.02 -10.90
C CYS A 87 -30.02 19.54 -10.95
N ASP A 88 -30.49 20.27 -9.95
CA ASP A 88 -30.41 21.73 -9.91
C ASP A 88 -28.95 22.23 -10.00
N PRO A 89 -28.69 23.30 -10.78
CA PRO A 89 -27.36 23.89 -10.93
C PRO A 89 -26.83 24.48 -9.61
N ALA A 90 -25.53 24.72 -9.55
CA ALA A 90 -24.95 25.48 -8.43
C ALA A 90 -25.44 26.93 -8.51
N VAL A 91 -25.92 27.48 -7.39
CA VAL A 91 -26.24 28.92 -7.31
C VAL A 91 -25.42 29.55 -6.20
N VAL A 92 -24.71 30.62 -6.54
CA VAL A 92 -23.88 31.41 -5.62
C VAL A 92 -24.32 32.87 -5.69
N ASN A 93 -24.34 33.55 -4.56
CA ASN A 93 -24.55 34.99 -4.47
C ASN A 93 -23.27 35.67 -3.96
N CYS A 94 -22.91 36.78 -4.56
CA CYS A 94 -21.83 37.67 -4.16
C CYS A 94 -22.39 39.09 -4.04
N ASP A 95 -22.00 39.85 -3.03
CA ASP A 95 -22.42 41.25 -2.94
C ASP A 95 -21.69 42.12 -3.98
N GLU A 96 -22.19 43.34 -4.21
CA GLU A 96 -21.68 44.19 -5.28
C GLU A 96 -20.26 44.73 -5.07
N ASN A 97 -19.71 44.63 -3.85
CA ASN A 97 -18.32 44.99 -3.55
C ASN A 97 -17.40 43.76 -3.50
N GLY A 98 -17.92 42.54 -3.64
CA GLY A 98 -17.13 41.32 -3.57
C GLY A 98 -16.57 41.01 -2.18
N LEU A 99 -17.27 41.41 -1.10
CA LEU A 99 -16.86 41.20 0.29
C LEU A 99 -17.36 39.86 0.85
N PHE A 100 -18.50 39.38 0.39
CA PHE A 100 -19.12 38.12 0.82
C PHE A 100 -19.52 37.28 -0.38
N VAL A 101 -19.22 35.99 -0.33
CA VAL A 101 -19.68 35.02 -1.33
C VAL A 101 -20.34 33.85 -0.59
N GLN A 102 -21.55 33.51 -1.00
CA GLN A 102 -22.35 32.51 -0.31
C GLN A 102 -23.04 31.55 -1.28
N PRO A 103 -22.95 30.23 -1.05
CA PRO A 103 -23.78 29.27 -1.75
C PRO A 103 -25.25 29.47 -1.38
N VAL A 104 -26.13 29.44 -2.37
CA VAL A 104 -27.58 29.63 -2.22
C VAL A 104 -28.35 28.34 -2.51
N LEU A 105 -27.94 27.59 -3.54
CA LEU A 105 -28.58 26.34 -3.94
C LEU A 105 -27.54 25.31 -4.37
N SER A 106 -27.83 24.03 -4.10
CA SER A 106 -27.03 22.88 -4.51
C SER A 106 -25.59 22.90 -3.98
N GLY A 107 -25.44 23.10 -2.66
CA GLY A 107 -24.17 23.20 -1.92
C GLY A 107 -23.14 22.10 -2.23
N HIS A 108 -23.47 20.84 -1.92
CA HIS A 108 -22.56 19.69 -2.11
C HIS A 108 -22.61 19.13 -3.54
N ARG A 109 -23.62 18.35 -3.92
CA ARG A 109 -23.71 17.72 -5.26
C ARG A 109 -23.66 18.69 -6.43
N GLY A 110 -24.26 19.87 -6.28
CA GLY A 110 -24.26 20.93 -7.29
C GLY A 110 -22.90 21.57 -7.45
N GLY A 111 -22.14 21.74 -6.36
CA GLY A 111 -20.82 22.36 -6.34
C GLY A 111 -20.82 23.81 -5.86
N ALA A 112 -21.94 24.33 -5.34
CA ALA A 112 -22.02 25.73 -4.92
C ALA A 112 -21.09 26.07 -3.75
N ASN A 113 -20.86 25.15 -2.81
CA ASN A 113 -19.92 25.38 -1.70
C ASN A 113 -18.49 25.55 -2.21
N ASP A 114 -18.03 24.63 -3.06
CA ASP A 114 -16.69 24.70 -3.67
C ASP A 114 -16.52 25.95 -4.53
N LEU A 115 -17.53 26.26 -5.36
CA LEU A 115 -17.54 27.46 -6.18
C LEU A 115 -17.48 28.72 -5.30
N ALA A 116 -18.27 28.82 -4.24
CA ALA A 116 -18.24 29.95 -3.33
C ALA A 116 -16.88 30.13 -2.66
N LEU A 117 -16.22 29.05 -2.23
CA LEU A 117 -14.88 29.09 -1.65
C LEU A 117 -13.82 29.56 -2.67
N ARG A 118 -13.88 29.08 -3.91
CA ARG A 118 -12.97 29.50 -5.00
C ARG A 118 -13.13 30.97 -5.34
N LEU A 119 -14.37 31.41 -5.56
CA LEU A 119 -14.68 32.81 -5.85
C LEU A 119 -14.26 33.72 -4.68
N SER A 120 -14.44 33.27 -3.43
CA SER A 120 -14.00 34.01 -2.25
C SER A 120 -12.49 34.22 -2.24
N ARG A 121 -11.71 33.16 -2.48
CA ARG A 121 -10.24 33.26 -2.54
C ARG A 121 -9.76 34.21 -3.63
N HIS A 122 -10.41 34.18 -4.79
CA HIS A 122 -10.05 35.05 -5.91
C HIS A 122 -10.38 36.53 -5.64
N LEU A 123 -11.53 36.80 -5.02
CA LEU A 123 -11.96 38.16 -4.69
C LEU A 123 -11.34 38.72 -3.39
N GLY A 124 -10.73 37.88 -2.56
CA GLY A 124 -10.40 38.23 -1.17
C GLY A 124 -11.64 38.38 -0.28
N ALA A 125 -12.74 37.73 -0.65
CA ALA A 125 -14.02 37.79 0.04
C ALA A 125 -14.11 36.80 1.20
N GLN A 126 -15.07 37.02 2.11
CA GLN A 126 -15.45 36.07 3.13
C GLN A 126 -16.46 35.04 2.59
N PRO A 127 -16.15 33.73 2.61
CA PRO A 127 -17.13 32.70 2.28
C PRO A 127 -18.16 32.53 3.41
N VAL A 128 -19.45 32.46 3.08
CA VAL A 128 -20.55 32.21 4.03
C VAL A 128 -21.16 30.83 3.78
N VAL A 129 -20.42 29.77 4.12
CA VAL A 129 -20.87 28.37 3.98
C VAL A 129 -21.57 27.93 5.26
N THR A 130 -22.82 27.47 5.15
CA THR A 130 -23.69 27.17 6.32
C THR A 130 -24.07 25.70 6.45
N THR A 131 -23.62 24.84 5.54
CA THR A 131 -23.89 23.40 5.61
C THR A 131 -23.28 22.79 6.87
N SER A 132 -24.07 22.01 7.62
CA SER A 132 -23.68 21.50 8.95
C SER A 132 -22.36 20.73 8.94
N SER A 133 -22.10 19.91 7.90
CA SER A 133 -20.84 19.20 7.76
C SER A 133 -19.64 20.15 7.67
N ASP A 134 -19.75 21.21 6.86
CA ASP A 134 -18.68 22.18 6.63
C ASP A 134 -18.42 23.03 7.88
N VAL A 135 -19.48 23.47 8.57
CA VAL A 135 -19.38 24.21 9.84
C VAL A 135 -18.65 23.39 10.92
N GLN A 136 -18.88 22.07 10.95
CA GLN A 136 -18.27 21.17 11.91
C GLN A 136 -16.91 20.59 11.45
N GLY A 137 -16.47 20.87 10.22
CA GLY A 137 -15.26 20.25 9.64
C GLY A 137 -15.39 18.74 9.39
N LEU A 138 -16.62 18.25 9.22
CA LEU A 138 -16.93 16.84 8.93
C LEU A 138 -16.96 16.57 7.42
N TRP A 139 -16.80 15.31 7.04
CA TRP A 139 -16.84 14.91 5.63
C TRP A 139 -18.24 15.06 5.03
N PRO A 140 -18.36 15.65 3.82
CA PRO A 140 -19.63 15.71 3.10
C PRO A 140 -19.93 14.34 2.45
N LEU A 141 -20.75 13.53 3.11
CA LEU A 141 -20.96 12.11 2.77
C LEU A 141 -21.55 11.86 1.36
N ASP A 142 -22.33 12.76 0.77
CA ASP A 142 -22.89 12.58 -0.59
C ASP A 142 -21.87 12.70 -1.72
N ILE A 143 -20.80 13.46 -1.49
CA ILE A 143 -19.79 13.77 -2.50
C ILE A 143 -18.42 13.18 -2.14
N LEU A 144 -18.34 12.41 -1.06
CA LEU A 144 -17.08 11.82 -0.61
C LEU A 144 -16.49 10.90 -1.69
N GLY A 145 -15.22 11.15 -2.03
CA GLY A 145 -14.47 10.40 -3.05
C GLY A 145 -14.91 10.62 -4.50
N ARG A 146 -15.87 11.51 -4.76
CA ARG A 146 -16.36 11.80 -6.12
C ARG A 146 -15.25 12.26 -7.07
N GLN A 147 -14.26 12.99 -6.55
CA GLN A 147 -13.10 13.44 -7.34
C GLN A 147 -12.23 12.28 -7.86
N GLU A 148 -12.23 11.15 -7.16
CA GLU A 148 -11.57 9.90 -7.56
C GLU A 148 -12.54 8.94 -8.28
N GLY A 149 -13.72 9.43 -8.68
CA GLY A 149 -14.71 8.64 -9.40
C GLY A 149 -15.50 7.64 -8.56
N TRP A 150 -15.51 7.78 -7.24
CA TRP A 150 -16.32 6.91 -6.37
C TRP A 150 -17.82 7.13 -6.61
N SER A 151 -18.59 6.04 -6.55
CA SER A 151 -20.05 6.09 -6.46
C SER A 151 -20.49 5.87 -5.01
N ALA A 152 -21.38 6.73 -4.50
CA ALA A 152 -22.02 6.53 -3.20
C ALA A 152 -23.35 5.76 -3.35
N GLU A 153 -23.49 4.67 -2.63
CA GLU A 153 -24.62 3.74 -2.65
C GLU A 153 -25.18 3.61 -1.22
N PRO A 154 -26.27 4.32 -0.87
CA PRO A 154 -26.94 4.14 0.40
C PRO A 154 -27.59 2.75 0.49
N TRP A 155 -27.51 2.14 1.67
CA TRP A 155 -28.04 0.81 1.96
C TRP A 155 -28.96 0.81 3.18
N GLY A 156 -29.99 -0.03 3.12
CA GLY A 156 -31.05 -0.14 4.12
C GLY A 156 -32.26 0.71 3.80
N SER A 157 -33.21 0.75 4.75
CA SER A 157 -34.49 1.47 4.59
C SER A 157 -34.37 3.00 4.76
N ARG A 158 -33.23 3.48 5.29
CA ARG A 158 -33.01 4.91 5.55
C ARG A 158 -32.39 5.62 4.34
N SER A 159 -32.85 6.84 4.07
CA SER A 159 -32.31 7.66 2.99
C SER A 159 -30.91 8.19 3.33
N MET A 160 -30.13 8.55 2.30
CA MET A 160 -28.84 9.24 2.45
C MET A 160 -28.93 10.49 3.36
N THR A 161 -30.01 11.26 3.24
CA THR A 161 -30.24 12.46 4.07
C THR A 161 -30.31 12.11 5.57
N PHE A 162 -30.93 10.98 5.91
CA PHE A 162 -31.02 10.54 7.30
C PHE A 162 -29.65 10.12 7.84
N MET A 163 -28.88 9.36 7.06
CA MET A 163 -27.53 8.93 7.45
C MET A 163 -26.57 10.11 7.64
N MET A 164 -26.69 11.14 6.80
CA MET A 164 -25.97 12.41 7.01
C MET A 164 -26.36 13.09 8.32
N ALA A 165 -27.65 13.10 8.65
CA ALA A 165 -28.15 13.68 9.90
C ALA A 165 -27.56 12.94 11.11
N ASP A 166 -27.58 11.60 11.10
CA ASP A 166 -26.95 10.78 12.15
C ASP A 166 -25.44 11.11 12.27
N TYR A 167 -24.75 11.23 11.15
CA TYR A 167 -23.31 11.52 11.12
C TYR A 167 -22.97 12.92 11.67
N VAL A 168 -23.70 13.97 11.28
CA VAL A 168 -23.47 15.34 11.82
C VAL A 168 -23.92 15.49 13.27
N ASN A 169 -24.75 14.57 13.77
CA ASN A 169 -25.11 14.42 15.18
C ASN A 169 -24.15 13.48 15.95
N HIS A 170 -23.01 13.14 15.34
CA HIS A 170 -21.92 12.35 15.94
C HIS A 170 -22.34 10.94 16.39
N ALA A 171 -23.31 10.34 15.70
CA ALA A 171 -23.65 8.94 15.91
C ALA A 171 -22.39 8.07 15.76
N ARG A 172 -22.21 7.10 16.67
CA ARG A 172 -21.06 6.18 16.63
C ARG A 172 -21.01 5.51 15.26
N THR A 173 -19.94 5.75 14.53
CA THR A 173 -19.83 5.37 13.11
C THR A 173 -18.63 4.45 12.91
N ALA A 174 -18.86 3.30 12.28
CA ALA A 174 -17.79 2.45 11.78
C ALA A 174 -17.40 2.92 10.37
N LEU A 175 -16.09 2.99 10.09
CA LEU A 175 -15.54 3.27 8.78
C LEU A 175 -14.74 2.06 8.28
N LEU A 176 -15.29 1.31 7.33
CA LEU A 176 -14.56 0.25 6.64
C LEU A 176 -13.73 0.85 5.50
N LEU A 177 -12.42 0.60 5.52
CA LEU A 177 -11.48 0.92 4.45
C LEU A 177 -10.77 -0.36 4.01
N ASP A 178 -11.38 -1.21 3.20
CA ASP A 178 -10.73 -2.44 2.70
C ASP A 178 -10.01 -2.24 1.35
N VAL A 179 -10.09 -1.02 0.80
CA VAL A 179 -9.38 -0.55 -0.39
C VAL A 179 -8.40 0.56 0.01
N ARG A 180 -7.25 0.64 -0.68
CA ARG A 180 -6.31 1.75 -0.56
C ARG A 180 -6.38 2.65 -1.78
N ASP A 181 -6.58 3.94 -1.52
CA ASP A 181 -6.34 5.03 -2.46
C ASP A 181 -6.08 6.34 -1.70
N ARG A 182 -5.86 7.42 -2.45
CA ARG A 182 -5.58 8.76 -1.92
C ARG A 182 -6.67 9.29 -0.99
N VAL A 183 -7.94 8.97 -1.24
CA VAL A 183 -9.06 9.42 -0.40
C VAL A 183 -9.08 8.62 0.88
N THR A 184 -8.88 7.30 0.84
CA THR A 184 -8.81 6.49 2.07
C THR A 184 -7.66 6.91 2.99
N GLU A 185 -6.49 7.28 2.44
CA GLU A 185 -5.38 7.82 3.22
C GLU A 185 -5.74 9.16 3.89
N MET A 186 -6.48 10.01 3.18
CA MET A 186 -7.00 11.26 3.73
C MET A 186 -8.03 10.99 4.84
N LEU A 187 -8.91 10.01 4.67
CA LEU A 187 -9.89 9.60 5.69
C LEU A 187 -9.19 9.09 6.96
N GLU A 188 -8.15 8.27 6.81
CA GLU A 188 -7.36 7.79 7.94
C GLU A 188 -6.74 8.94 8.76
N ARG A 189 -6.23 9.96 8.07
CA ARG A 189 -5.59 11.12 8.71
C ARG A 189 -6.59 12.10 9.33
N THR A 190 -7.79 12.23 8.74
CA THR A 190 -8.77 13.28 9.08
C THR A 190 -9.99 12.77 9.84
N LYS A 191 -9.97 11.51 10.30
CA LYS A 191 -11.13 10.89 10.96
C LYS A 191 -11.64 11.71 12.16
N PRO A 192 -12.95 11.95 12.28
CA PRO A 192 -13.54 12.48 13.50
C PRO A 192 -13.38 11.53 14.69
N GLY A 193 -13.44 12.06 15.90
CA GLY A 193 -13.29 11.29 17.14
C GLY A 193 -14.36 10.21 17.36
N PHE A 194 -15.57 10.39 16.81
CA PHE A 194 -16.68 9.43 16.91
C PHE A 194 -16.69 8.36 15.80
N VAL A 195 -15.68 8.39 14.91
CA VAL A 195 -15.50 7.42 13.81
C VAL A 195 -14.35 6.47 14.13
N ASP A 196 -14.64 5.17 14.10
CA ASP A 196 -13.65 4.11 14.29
C ASP A 196 -13.36 3.42 12.96
N ILE A 197 -12.07 3.21 12.65
CA ILE A 197 -11.63 2.64 11.37
C ILE A 197 -11.45 1.13 11.50
N TYR A 198 -11.97 0.41 10.53
CA TYR A 198 -11.82 -1.02 10.34
C TYR A 198 -11.30 -1.29 8.93
N TYR A 199 -10.51 -2.35 8.78
CA TYR A 199 -9.92 -2.76 7.50
C TYR A 199 -10.45 -4.12 7.02
N ASP A 200 -11.22 -4.79 7.87
CA ASP A 200 -11.92 -6.03 7.59
C ASP A 200 -13.36 -5.89 8.07
N TYR A 201 -14.33 -6.11 7.19
CA TYR A 201 -15.75 -6.02 7.53
C TYR A 201 -16.13 -6.95 8.70
N ARG A 202 -15.49 -8.12 8.79
CA ARG A 202 -15.82 -9.16 9.78
C ARG A 202 -15.43 -8.80 11.21
N THR A 203 -14.54 -7.82 11.38
CA THR A 203 -14.06 -7.41 12.71
C THR A 203 -14.86 -6.26 13.30
N ILE A 204 -15.87 -5.75 12.59
CA ILE A 204 -16.71 -4.63 13.05
C ILE A 204 -17.71 -5.13 14.11
N PRO A 205 -17.67 -4.63 15.35
CA PRO A 205 -18.67 -4.94 16.37
C PRO A 205 -19.93 -4.08 16.16
N PHE A 206 -20.80 -4.49 15.23
CA PHE A 206 -21.95 -3.70 14.79
C PHE A 206 -22.89 -3.22 15.90
N ASP A 207 -22.99 -3.97 17.01
CA ASP A 207 -23.81 -3.58 18.17
C ASP A 207 -23.36 -2.26 18.83
N SER A 208 -22.12 -1.81 18.55
CA SER A 208 -21.56 -0.56 19.06
C SER A 208 -21.75 0.64 18.12
N TYR A 209 -22.32 0.44 16.93
CA TYR A 209 -22.38 1.45 15.88
C TYR A 209 -23.81 1.68 15.38
N ALA A 210 -24.13 2.93 15.08
CA ALA A 210 -25.42 3.33 14.51
C ALA A 210 -25.35 3.50 12.98
N LEU A 211 -24.14 3.64 12.43
CA LEU A 211 -23.89 3.92 11.02
C LEU A 211 -22.62 3.21 10.54
N LEU A 212 -22.66 2.66 9.33
CA LEU A 212 -21.48 2.18 8.61
C LEU A 212 -21.18 3.08 7.40
N LEU A 213 -19.95 3.57 7.30
CA LEU A 213 -19.37 4.09 6.07
C LEU A 213 -18.41 3.04 5.53
N ALA A 214 -18.57 2.60 4.29
CA ALA A 214 -17.75 1.51 3.76
C ALA A 214 -17.17 1.86 2.39
N VAL A 215 -15.86 2.06 2.33
CA VAL A 215 -15.11 2.19 1.07
C VAL A 215 -14.69 0.79 0.66
N THR A 216 -15.45 0.19 -0.27
CA THR A 216 -15.26 -1.22 -0.63
C THR A 216 -15.82 -1.55 -2.01
N HIS A 217 -15.14 -2.49 -2.68
CA HIS A 217 -15.58 -3.11 -3.92
C HIS A 217 -16.55 -4.29 -3.70
N ARG A 218 -16.74 -4.70 -2.44
CA ARG A 218 -17.56 -5.87 -2.05
C ARG A 218 -18.96 -5.47 -1.62
N ARG A 219 -19.91 -6.37 -1.83
CA ARG A 219 -21.29 -6.24 -1.35
C ARG A 219 -21.40 -6.89 0.02
N TYR A 220 -21.98 -6.15 0.95
CA TYR A 220 -22.24 -6.58 2.32
C TYR A 220 -23.66 -6.22 2.70
N GLU A 221 -24.21 -6.95 3.66
CA GLU A 221 -25.54 -6.70 4.23
C GLU A 221 -25.40 -6.38 5.72
N PRO A 222 -25.00 -5.14 6.07
CA PRO A 222 -24.83 -4.76 7.47
C PRO A 222 -26.17 -4.68 8.20
N PRO A 223 -26.20 -4.98 9.51
CA PRO A 223 -27.40 -4.86 10.34
C PRO A 223 -27.75 -3.40 10.67
N VAL A 224 -26.90 -2.45 10.29
CA VAL A 224 -27.06 -1.01 10.51
C VAL A 224 -27.18 -0.26 9.19
N PRO A 225 -27.80 0.94 9.16
CA PRO A 225 -27.75 1.82 7.99
C PRO A 225 -26.32 2.01 7.49
N ALA A 226 -26.12 1.99 6.17
CA ALA A 226 -24.80 2.09 5.60
C ALA A 226 -24.72 2.96 4.35
N VAL A 227 -23.58 3.60 4.14
CA VAL A 227 -23.21 4.22 2.87
C VAL A 227 -22.01 3.49 2.31
N PHE A 228 -22.20 2.82 1.19
CA PHE A 228 -21.11 2.19 0.46
C PHE A 228 -20.52 3.16 -0.56
N TYR A 229 -19.23 3.42 -0.46
CA TYR A 229 -18.45 4.12 -1.46
C TYR A 229 -17.72 3.11 -2.34
N ARG A 230 -17.93 3.22 -3.65
CA ARG A 230 -17.49 2.26 -4.66
C ARG A 230 -16.32 2.82 -5.46
N PRO A 231 -15.06 2.62 -5.00
CA PRO A 231 -13.88 3.03 -5.75
C PRO A 231 -13.74 2.21 -7.05
N LYS A 232 -13.21 2.82 -8.11
CA LYS A 232 -13.02 2.20 -9.43
C LYS A 232 -11.75 1.36 -9.46
N VAL A 233 -11.80 0.17 -8.86
CA VAL A 233 -10.60 -0.67 -8.61
C VAL A 233 -10.67 -2.07 -9.23
N LEU A 234 -11.81 -2.50 -9.77
CA LEU A 234 -11.96 -3.84 -10.35
C LEU A 234 -11.62 -3.84 -11.84
N CYS A 235 -10.65 -4.67 -12.23
CA CYS A 235 -10.25 -4.89 -13.61
C CYS A 235 -10.78 -6.25 -14.07
N VAL A 236 -11.65 -6.27 -15.07
CA VAL A 236 -12.37 -7.48 -15.49
C VAL A 236 -11.81 -7.95 -16.83
N GLY A 237 -11.29 -9.16 -16.87
CA GLY A 237 -10.91 -9.82 -18.11
C GLY A 237 -12.03 -10.72 -18.59
N LEU A 238 -12.30 -10.68 -19.89
CA LEU A 238 -13.41 -11.35 -20.55
C LEU A 238 -12.90 -12.24 -21.67
N GLY A 239 -13.59 -13.35 -21.88
CA GLY A 239 -13.44 -14.20 -23.06
C GLY A 239 -14.80 -14.80 -23.42
N CYS A 240 -15.06 -15.04 -24.70
CA CYS A 240 -16.32 -15.65 -25.11
C CYS A 240 -16.19 -16.36 -26.45
N GLU A 241 -17.18 -17.17 -26.78
CA GLU A 241 -17.38 -17.64 -28.15
C GLU A 241 -17.77 -16.48 -29.09
N LYS A 242 -17.63 -16.64 -30.40
CA LYS A 242 -17.99 -15.59 -31.38
C LYS A 242 -19.51 -15.41 -31.49
N ASN A 243 -20.02 -14.19 -31.60
CA ASN A 243 -21.45 -13.88 -31.84
C ASN A 243 -22.34 -14.34 -30.68
N ILE A 244 -21.97 -13.98 -29.45
CA ILE A 244 -22.85 -14.16 -28.29
C ILE A 244 -23.92 -13.07 -28.27
N ASP A 245 -25.10 -13.41 -27.74
CA ASP A 245 -26.21 -12.46 -27.60
C ASP A 245 -25.87 -11.37 -26.56
N PRO A 246 -25.83 -10.07 -26.93
CA PRO A 246 -25.46 -9.00 -26.01
C PRO A 246 -26.39 -8.86 -24.79
N PRO A 247 -27.72 -8.83 -24.92
CA PRO A 247 -28.61 -8.75 -23.75
C PRO A 247 -28.44 -9.92 -22.79
N GLY A 248 -28.48 -11.16 -23.29
CA GLY A 248 -28.29 -12.35 -22.48
C GLY A 248 -26.92 -12.39 -21.79
N PHE A 249 -25.87 -11.91 -22.46
CA PHE A 249 -24.54 -11.77 -21.86
C PHE A 249 -24.52 -10.74 -20.74
N ILE A 250 -25.09 -9.56 -20.95
CA ILE A 250 -25.08 -8.47 -19.96
C ILE A 250 -25.83 -8.89 -18.69
N ASP A 251 -26.97 -9.56 -18.83
CA ASP A 251 -27.76 -10.05 -17.70
C ASP A 251 -27.01 -11.16 -16.94
N ALA A 252 -26.41 -12.12 -17.66
CA ALA A 252 -25.61 -13.18 -17.06
C ALA A 252 -24.34 -12.61 -16.37
N PHE A 253 -23.66 -11.65 -16.99
CA PHE A 253 -22.50 -10.96 -16.42
C PHE A 253 -22.87 -10.26 -15.11
N ALA A 254 -23.98 -9.50 -15.10
CA ALA A 254 -24.45 -8.83 -13.91
C ALA A 254 -24.78 -9.82 -12.78
N ALA A 255 -25.51 -10.90 -13.10
CA ALA A 255 -25.85 -11.94 -12.13
C ALA A 255 -24.60 -12.59 -11.51
N GLU A 256 -23.61 -12.95 -12.32
CA GLU A 256 -22.35 -13.55 -11.87
C GLU A 256 -21.53 -12.59 -11.00
N PHE A 257 -21.48 -11.30 -11.36
CA PHE A 257 -20.80 -10.28 -10.54
C PHE A 257 -21.43 -10.16 -9.15
N LEU A 258 -22.77 -10.24 -9.08
CA LEU A 258 -23.50 -10.22 -7.81
C LEU A 258 -23.25 -11.50 -6.99
N GLN A 259 -23.19 -12.67 -7.62
CA GLN A 259 -22.86 -13.94 -6.96
C GLN A 259 -21.42 -13.96 -6.41
N LEU A 260 -20.49 -13.26 -7.06
CA LEU A 260 -19.14 -13.04 -6.55
C LEU A 260 -19.09 -12.10 -5.33
N GLY A 261 -20.22 -11.50 -4.94
CA GLY A 261 -20.26 -10.49 -3.88
C GLY A 261 -19.53 -9.20 -4.28
N LEU A 262 -19.43 -8.89 -5.57
CA LEU A 262 -18.74 -7.72 -6.10
C LEU A 262 -19.74 -6.67 -6.57
N SER A 263 -19.37 -5.39 -6.48
CA SER A 263 -20.20 -4.29 -7.00
C SER A 263 -19.77 -3.91 -8.41
N PRO A 264 -20.68 -3.95 -9.42
CA PRO A 264 -20.40 -3.46 -10.76
C PRO A 264 -19.99 -1.98 -10.80
N LEU A 265 -20.41 -1.19 -9.79
CA LEU A 265 -20.01 0.20 -9.65
C LEU A 265 -18.51 0.38 -9.39
N SER A 266 -17.81 -0.67 -8.95
CA SER A 266 -16.37 -0.65 -8.71
C SER A 266 -15.53 -1.08 -9.92
N ILE A 267 -16.17 -1.41 -11.05
CA ILE A 267 -15.45 -1.76 -12.28
C ILE A 267 -14.75 -0.52 -12.85
N ARG A 268 -13.43 -0.66 -13.01
CA ARG A 268 -12.51 0.32 -13.60
C ARG A 268 -12.39 0.14 -15.11
N SER A 269 -12.25 -1.10 -15.57
CA SER A 269 -11.97 -1.42 -16.98
C SER A 269 -12.35 -2.86 -17.33
N LEU A 270 -12.62 -3.06 -18.62
CA LEU A 270 -12.86 -4.37 -19.24
C LEU A 270 -11.68 -4.71 -20.17
N GLY A 271 -11.31 -5.98 -20.25
CA GLY A 271 -10.15 -6.46 -21.00
C GLY A 271 -10.43 -7.73 -21.76
N SER A 272 -9.88 -7.87 -22.96
CA SER A 272 -9.92 -9.12 -23.72
C SER A 272 -8.72 -9.21 -24.67
N ILE A 273 -8.63 -10.27 -25.46
CA ILE A 273 -7.73 -10.37 -26.60
C ILE A 273 -8.19 -9.50 -27.78
N ASP A 274 -7.26 -8.99 -28.59
CA ASP A 274 -7.47 -8.18 -29.80
C ASP A 274 -8.47 -8.75 -30.81
N LEU A 275 -8.52 -10.07 -30.98
CA LEU A 275 -9.52 -10.78 -31.80
C LEU A 275 -10.97 -10.48 -31.39
N LYS A 276 -11.18 -9.91 -30.20
CA LYS A 276 -12.48 -9.55 -29.62
C LYS A 276 -12.73 -8.05 -29.54
N ALA A 277 -11.88 -7.22 -30.15
CA ALA A 277 -12.03 -5.75 -30.12
C ALA A 277 -13.39 -5.27 -30.62
N ALA A 278 -14.00 -5.96 -31.58
CA ALA A 278 -15.29 -5.63 -32.17
C ALA A 278 -16.44 -6.56 -31.71
N GLU A 279 -16.29 -7.33 -30.64
CA GLU A 279 -17.37 -8.21 -30.14
C GLU A 279 -18.52 -7.35 -29.58
N PRO A 280 -19.74 -7.39 -30.17
CA PRO A 280 -20.83 -6.48 -29.81
C PRO A 280 -21.19 -6.51 -28.33
N ALA A 281 -21.20 -7.70 -27.72
CA ALA A 281 -21.52 -7.89 -26.31
C ALA A 281 -20.56 -7.16 -25.36
N PHE A 282 -19.26 -7.09 -25.70
CA PHE A 282 -18.26 -6.40 -24.88
C PHE A 282 -18.31 -4.89 -25.08
N VAL A 283 -18.50 -4.44 -26.32
CA VAL A 283 -18.65 -3.02 -26.65
C VAL A 283 -19.91 -2.44 -26.01
N GLU A 284 -21.03 -3.17 -26.06
CA GLU A 284 -22.29 -2.75 -25.44
C GLU A 284 -22.19 -2.71 -23.91
N LEU A 285 -21.55 -3.70 -23.28
CA LEU A 285 -21.30 -3.70 -21.84
C LEU A 285 -20.42 -2.50 -21.42
N SER A 286 -19.35 -2.23 -22.16
CA SER A 286 -18.48 -1.06 -21.96
C SER A 286 -19.26 0.25 -22.07
N GLY A 287 -20.11 0.38 -23.09
CA GLY A 287 -21.00 1.54 -23.27
C GLY A 287 -22.03 1.68 -22.15
N LYS A 288 -22.67 0.59 -21.72
CA LYS A 288 -23.66 0.61 -20.63
C LYS A 288 -23.03 1.01 -19.30
N LEU A 289 -21.82 0.54 -19.02
CA LEU A 289 -21.07 0.85 -17.80
C LEU A 289 -20.27 2.16 -17.88
N GLN A 290 -20.10 2.73 -19.07
CA GLN A 290 -19.27 3.93 -19.33
C GLN A 290 -17.83 3.76 -18.84
N ILE A 291 -17.22 2.61 -19.15
CA ILE A 291 -15.85 2.25 -18.74
C ILE A 291 -15.01 1.81 -19.94
N PRO A 292 -13.68 2.00 -19.93
CA PRO A 292 -12.82 1.61 -21.02
C PRO A 292 -12.81 0.08 -21.25
N PHE A 293 -12.84 -0.31 -22.52
CA PHE A 293 -12.58 -1.68 -22.97
C PHE A 293 -11.23 -1.72 -23.70
N CYS A 294 -10.28 -2.45 -23.15
CA CYS A 294 -8.93 -2.60 -23.69
C CYS A 294 -8.74 -4.00 -24.28
N CYS A 295 -7.93 -4.06 -25.34
CA CYS A 295 -7.57 -5.33 -25.96
C CYS A 295 -6.05 -5.52 -25.94
N PHE A 296 -5.63 -6.77 -25.78
CA PHE A 296 -4.22 -7.15 -25.69
C PHE A 296 -3.86 -8.15 -26.79
N SER A 297 -2.60 -8.10 -27.23
CA SER A 297 -2.08 -9.09 -28.17
C SER A 297 -1.87 -10.44 -27.46
N ALA A 298 -1.75 -11.52 -28.24
CA ALA A 298 -1.39 -12.82 -27.69
C ALA A 298 -0.01 -12.81 -26.98
N GLU A 299 0.91 -11.97 -27.44
CA GLU A 299 2.22 -11.78 -26.82
C GLU A 299 2.09 -11.16 -25.43
N ASP A 300 1.32 -10.08 -25.31
CA ASP A 300 1.08 -9.41 -24.02
C ASP A 300 0.46 -10.36 -23.00
N LEU A 301 -0.54 -11.13 -23.41
CA LEU A 301 -1.22 -12.10 -22.54
C LEU A 301 -0.29 -13.22 -22.08
N SER A 302 0.66 -13.63 -22.93
CA SER A 302 1.63 -14.68 -22.60
C SER A 302 2.69 -14.25 -21.60
N ARG A 303 2.89 -12.94 -21.38
CA ARG A 303 3.80 -12.40 -20.36
C ARG A 303 3.24 -12.49 -18.95
N VAL A 304 1.96 -12.86 -18.79
CA VAL A 304 1.36 -13.05 -17.47
C VAL A 304 1.63 -14.46 -16.98
N ASP A 305 2.56 -14.58 -16.04
CA ASP A 305 2.85 -15.83 -15.36
C ASP A 305 1.80 -16.17 -14.31
N GLY A 306 1.61 -17.47 -14.06
CA GLY A 306 0.84 -17.96 -12.91
C GLY A 306 -0.69 -17.85 -13.05
N ALA A 307 -1.24 -17.77 -14.27
CA ALA A 307 -2.68 -17.86 -14.48
C ALA A 307 -3.23 -19.19 -13.90
N PRO A 308 -4.16 -19.16 -12.93
CA PRO A 308 -4.49 -20.36 -12.14
C PRO A 308 -5.24 -21.40 -12.95
N ASN A 309 -5.97 -21.00 -14.00
CA ASN A 309 -6.78 -21.90 -14.81
C ASN A 309 -6.41 -21.80 -16.30
N PRO A 310 -5.32 -22.42 -16.76
CA PRO A 310 -5.01 -22.47 -18.19
C PRO A 310 -6.10 -23.22 -18.98
N SER A 311 -6.32 -22.87 -20.25
CA SER A 311 -7.28 -23.50 -21.14
C SER A 311 -6.59 -24.13 -22.34
N GLY A 312 -6.62 -25.46 -22.43
CA GLY A 312 -6.08 -26.19 -23.60
C GLY A 312 -6.78 -25.85 -24.92
N THR A 313 -8.02 -25.35 -24.89
CA THR A 313 -8.73 -24.87 -26.09
C THR A 313 -8.22 -23.51 -26.54
N VAL A 314 -7.97 -22.60 -25.60
CA VAL A 314 -7.38 -21.28 -25.90
C VAL A 314 -5.94 -21.46 -26.37
N MET A 315 -5.15 -22.28 -25.68
CA MET A 315 -3.77 -22.58 -26.07
C MET A 315 -3.69 -23.11 -27.50
N ARG A 316 -4.53 -24.08 -27.88
CA ARG A 316 -4.55 -24.62 -29.26
C ARG A 316 -4.98 -23.60 -30.32
N LYS A 317 -5.91 -22.71 -30.01
CA LYS A 317 -6.51 -21.79 -31.00
C LYS A 317 -5.77 -20.46 -31.14
N ILE A 318 -5.20 -19.98 -30.04
CA ILE A 318 -4.73 -18.60 -29.87
C ILE A 318 -3.27 -18.57 -29.36
N GLY A 319 -2.76 -19.68 -28.83
CA GLY A 319 -1.38 -19.76 -28.35
C GLY A 319 -1.15 -19.16 -26.96
N VAL A 320 -2.21 -18.85 -26.21
CA VAL A 320 -2.11 -18.28 -24.85
C VAL A 320 -2.76 -19.19 -23.80
N PRO A 321 -2.23 -19.25 -22.56
CA PRO A 321 -2.77 -20.12 -21.52
C PRO A 321 -4.15 -19.66 -21.05
N SER A 322 -4.40 -18.36 -20.91
CA SER A 322 -5.68 -17.81 -20.45
C SER A 322 -5.90 -16.41 -21.03
N VAL A 323 -7.12 -16.10 -21.47
CA VAL A 323 -7.49 -14.74 -21.92
C VAL A 323 -8.04 -13.93 -20.76
N ALA A 324 -9.05 -14.44 -20.07
CA ALA A 324 -9.73 -13.71 -19.00
C ALA A 324 -8.78 -13.36 -17.83
N GLU A 325 -8.00 -14.33 -17.33
CA GLU A 325 -7.09 -14.08 -16.21
C GLU A 325 -5.97 -13.12 -16.61
N ALA A 326 -5.30 -13.38 -17.73
CA ALA A 326 -4.20 -12.55 -18.22
C ALA A 326 -4.65 -11.12 -18.54
N ALA A 327 -5.80 -10.94 -19.22
CA ALA A 327 -6.32 -9.61 -19.52
C ALA A 327 -6.69 -8.83 -18.24
N SER A 328 -7.29 -9.50 -17.25
CA SER A 328 -7.60 -8.86 -15.95
C SER A 328 -6.33 -8.44 -15.21
N ALA A 329 -5.28 -9.27 -15.24
CA ALA A 329 -4.01 -9.01 -14.57
C ALA A 329 -3.22 -7.87 -15.24
N LEU A 330 -3.17 -7.84 -16.58
CA LEU A 330 -2.55 -6.74 -17.33
C LEU A 330 -3.24 -5.40 -17.07
N LEU A 331 -4.58 -5.40 -17.06
CA LEU A 331 -5.35 -4.20 -16.71
C LEU A 331 -5.09 -3.73 -15.28
N ALA A 332 -4.93 -4.68 -14.35
CA ALA A 332 -4.67 -4.37 -12.95
C ALA A 332 -3.23 -3.92 -12.71
N GLY A 333 -2.27 -4.37 -13.52
CA GLY A 333 -0.84 -4.25 -13.21
C GLY A 333 -0.41 -5.15 -12.05
N SER A 334 -1.13 -6.26 -11.81
CA SER A 334 -0.89 -7.20 -10.72
C SER A 334 -1.29 -8.62 -11.09
N SER A 335 -0.60 -9.62 -10.56
CA SER A 335 -0.89 -11.05 -10.76
C SER A 335 -1.78 -11.65 -9.66
N GLY A 336 -2.70 -10.85 -9.09
CA GLY A 336 -3.62 -11.27 -8.04
C GLY A 336 -5.08 -11.24 -8.52
N TRP A 337 -5.78 -12.37 -8.42
CA TRP A 337 -7.18 -12.51 -8.81
C TRP A 337 -8.09 -12.56 -7.57
N ILE A 338 -9.02 -11.61 -7.48
CA ILE A 338 -10.09 -11.68 -6.47
C ILE A 338 -11.19 -12.65 -6.90
N ALA A 339 -11.27 -12.95 -8.19
CA ALA A 339 -12.08 -14.00 -8.78
C ALA A 339 -11.31 -14.63 -9.94
N GLU A 340 -10.96 -15.90 -9.80
CA GLU A 340 -10.36 -16.71 -10.87
C GLU A 340 -11.34 -16.91 -12.04
N LYS A 341 -10.85 -17.50 -13.15
CA LYS A 341 -11.65 -17.73 -14.35
C LYS A 341 -12.92 -18.53 -14.05
N ARG A 342 -14.07 -17.88 -14.18
CA ARG A 342 -15.39 -18.53 -14.20
C ARG A 342 -15.86 -18.72 -15.62
N LYS A 343 -16.48 -19.88 -15.90
CA LYS A 343 -17.18 -20.16 -17.15
C LYS A 343 -18.68 -20.06 -16.91
N CYS A 344 -19.34 -19.15 -17.60
CA CYS A 344 -20.73 -18.77 -17.33
C CYS A 344 -21.56 -19.02 -18.59
N ALA A 345 -22.76 -19.61 -18.41
CA ALA A 345 -23.70 -19.85 -19.50
C ALA A 345 -24.48 -18.58 -19.82
N ILE A 346 -24.82 -18.39 -21.10
CA ILE A 346 -25.63 -17.27 -21.58
C ILE A 346 -27.07 -17.78 -21.79
N PRO A 347 -28.05 -17.32 -21.01
CA PRO A 347 -29.46 -17.67 -21.20
C PRO A 347 -29.97 -17.18 -22.56
N GLY A 348 -30.85 -17.93 -23.22
CA GLY A 348 -31.55 -17.46 -24.43
C GLY A 348 -30.83 -17.70 -25.77
N ALA A 349 -29.74 -18.47 -25.81
CA ALA A 349 -29.20 -18.94 -27.09
C ALA A 349 -30.27 -19.73 -27.87
N ALA A 350 -30.53 -19.36 -29.13
CA ALA A 350 -31.50 -20.03 -29.99
C ALA A 350 -31.32 -21.56 -29.95
N ALA A 351 -32.44 -22.29 -29.95
CA ALA A 351 -32.51 -23.73 -29.67
C ALA A 351 -31.36 -24.53 -30.31
N GLY A 352 -30.47 -25.08 -29.47
CA GLY A 352 -29.54 -26.14 -29.90
C GLY A 352 -28.17 -26.21 -29.21
N SER A 353 -27.64 -25.15 -28.60
CA SER A 353 -26.36 -25.25 -27.85
C SER A 353 -26.18 -24.08 -26.86
N PRO A 354 -25.91 -24.34 -25.56
CA PRO A 354 -25.60 -23.27 -24.61
C PRO A 354 -24.31 -22.58 -25.01
N ARG A 355 -24.33 -21.24 -25.07
CA ARG A 355 -23.14 -20.43 -25.32
C ARG A 355 -22.52 -19.98 -24.02
N PHE A 356 -21.22 -19.79 -24.01
CA PHE A 356 -20.48 -19.45 -22.80
C PHE A 356 -19.62 -18.21 -22.98
N PHE A 357 -19.48 -17.48 -21.88
CA PHE A 357 -18.40 -16.54 -21.67
C PHE A 357 -17.56 -16.98 -20.47
N THR A 358 -16.38 -16.40 -20.36
CA THR A 358 -15.49 -16.54 -19.23
C THR A 358 -15.14 -15.17 -18.71
N MET A 359 -15.03 -15.05 -17.39
CA MET A 359 -14.58 -13.82 -16.74
C MET A 359 -13.60 -14.13 -15.62
N ALA A 360 -12.67 -13.21 -15.38
CA ALA A 360 -11.81 -13.17 -14.21
C ALA A 360 -11.72 -11.72 -13.73
N VAL A 361 -11.50 -11.53 -12.44
CA VAL A 361 -11.44 -10.19 -11.84
C VAL A 361 -10.17 -10.05 -11.03
N SER A 362 -9.41 -9.00 -11.33
CA SER A 362 -8.23 -8.59 -10.59
C SER A 362 -8.49 -7.23 -9.94
N LEU A 363 -7.82 -6.98 -8.81
CA LEU A 363 -7.85 -5.68 -8.16
C LEU A 363 -6.70 -4.82 -8.67
N ALA A 364 -6.94 -3.55 -9.00
CA ALA A 364 -5.90 -2.66 -9.49
C ALA A 364 -4.68 -2.62 -8.53
N ALA A 365 -3.48 -2.57 -9.09
CA ALA A 365 -2.25 -2.51 -8.32
C ALA A 365 -2.28 -1.34 -7.33
N GLY A 366 -1.93 -1.62 -6.07
CA GLY A 366 -1.96 -0.64 -4.99
C GLY A 366 -3.34 -0.40 -4.36
N ALA A 367 -4.43 -0.92 -4.94
CA ALA A 367 -5.77 -0.83 -4.33
C ALA A 367 -6.00 -1.89 -3.25
N ALA A 368 -5.27 -3.00 -3.29
CA ALA A 368 -5.28 -4.00 -2.22
C ALA A 368 -4.67 -3.42 -0.94
N ARG A 369 -5.36 -3.56 0.20
CA ARG A 369 -4.78 -3.33 1.53
C ARG A 369 -4.11 -4.60 2.03
N GLU A 370 -3.02 -4.97 1.38
CA GLU A 370 -2.16 -6.05 1.85
C GLU A 370 -1.10 -5.46 2.79
N GLY A 371 -1.10 -5.96 4.03
CA GLY A 371 0.04 -5.76 4.90
C GLY A 371 1.24 -6.54 4.38
N LEU A 372 2.42 -6.12 4.80
CA LEU A 372 3.64 -6.89 4.55
C LEU A 372 4.51 -6.80 5.80
N ILE A 373 5.06 -7.93 6.22
CA ILE A 373 6.07 -7.97 7.29
C ILE A 373 7.43 -8.30 6.66
N ALA A 374 8.42 -7.46 6.89
CA ALA A 374 9.80 -7.78 6.56
C ALA A 374 10.60 -8.05 7.84
N ILE A 375 11.14 -9.26 7.97
CA ILE A 375 12.15 -9.60 8.97
C ILE A 375 13.50 -9.21 8.39
N VAL A 376 14.13 -8.17 8.94
CA VAL A 376 15.33 -7.56 8.37
C VAL A 376 16.53 -7.82 9.28
N GLY A 377 17.59 -8.39 8.70
CA GLY A 377 18.91 -8.43 9.31
C GLY A 377 19.54 -7.03 9.33
N ALA A 378 19.73 -6.49 10.52
CA ALA A 378 20.20 -5.14 10.76
C ALA A 378 21.71 -4.98 10.55
N GLY A 379 22.44 -6.09 10.50
CA GLY A 379 23.90 -6.07 10.55
C GLY A 379 24.45 -6.10 11.98
N PRO A 380 25.78 -6.02 12.14
CA PRO A 380 26.46 -6.16 13.43
C PRO A 380 26.32 -4.96 14.38
N GLY A 381 25.94 -3.78 13.87
CA GLY A 381 25.75 -2.57 14.68
C GLY A 381 25.82 -1.27 13.87
N ASP A 382 26.81 -1.15 13.00
CA ASP A 382 26.95 0.03 12.14
C ASP A 382 25.78 0.15 11.14
N PRO A 383 25.07 1.30 11.09
CA PRO A 383 24.05 1.57 10.09
C PRO A 383 24.48 1.40 8.64
N GLU A 384 25.76 1.53 8.30
CA GLU A 384 26.27 1.32 6.93
C GLU A 384 26.39 -0.16 6.55
N LEU A 385 26.36 -1.07 7.52
CA LEU A 385 26.45 -2.51 7.30
C LEU A 385 25.09 -3.20 7.16
N ILE A 386 23.99 -2.44 7.20
CA ILE A 386 22.69 -2.93 6.74
C ILE A 386 22.71 -3.08 5.22
N THR A 387 22.01 -4.08 4.69
CA THR A 387 21.89 -4.23 3.23
C THR A 387 21.09 -3.09 2.61
N LEU A 388 21.35 -2.77 1.33
CA LEU A 388 20.58 -1.77 0.58
C LEU A 388 19.08 -2.08 0.54
N ARG A 389 18.68 -3.37 0.59
CA ARG A 389 17.28 -3.76 0.70
C ARG A 389 16.72 -3.45 2.09
N GLY A 390 17.45 -3.81 3.15
CA GLY A 390 17.08 -3.50 4.53
C GLY A 390 16.89 -1.99 4.76
N ARG A 391 17.83 -1.16 4.26
CA ARG A 391 17.73 0.31 4.33
C ARG A 391 16.46 0.84 3.67
N ARG A 392 16.20 0.43 2.42
CA ARG A 392 14.99 0.83 1.68
C ARG A 392 13.70 0.41 2.38
N PHE A 393 13.73 -0.66 3.15
CA PHE A 393 12.56 -1.12 3.89
C PHE A 393 12.31 -0.27 5.13
N LEU A 394 13.35 0.08 5.88
CA LEU A 394 13.24 1.01 7.02
C LEU A 394 12.68 2.37 6.58
N GLU A 395 13.09 2.88 5.42
CA GLU A 395 12.60 4.14 4.85
C GLU A 395 11.14 4.10 4.42
N LYS A 396 10.55 2.93 4.20
CA LYS A 396 9.16 2.76 3.76
C LYS A 396 8.20 2.35 4.87
N ALA A 397 8.72 1.77 5.95
CA ALA A 397 7.94 1.13 7.00
C ALA A 397 6.98 2.11 7.69
N ASP A 398 5.78 1.63 8.00
CA ASP A 398 4.82 2.28 8.89
C ASP A 398 5.12 1.95 10.36
N LEU A 399 5.66 0.76 10.64
CA LEU A 399 6.10 0.28 11.95
C LEU A 399 7.51 -0.31 11.82
N ILE A 400 8.44 0.15 12.67
CA ILE A 400 9.74 -0.48 12.88
C ILE A 400 9.78 -1.01 14.31
N LEU A 401 9.73 -2.33 14.44
CA LEU A 401 9.88 -3.02 15.71
C LEU A 401 11.27 -3.64 15.77
N TYR A 402 12.17 -3.09 16.58
CA TYR A 402 13.57 -3.51 16.64
C TYR A 402 13.92 -4.22 17.95
N ALA A 403 14.80 -5.22 17.88
CA ALA A 403 15.31 -5.94 19.04
C ALA A 403 16.32 -5.08 19.82
N GLY A 404 15.83 -4.09 20.59
CA GLY A 404 16.65 -3.02 21.17
C GLY A 404 17.71 -3.42 22.19
N SER A 405 17.78 -4.68 22.63
CA SER A 405 18.89 -5.21 23.41
C SER A 405 20.16 -5.44 22.57
N LEU A 406 20.01 -5.61 21.25
CA LEU A 406 21.08 -6.02 20.33
C LEU A 406 21.14 -5.18 19.05
N VAL A 407 20.15 -4.33 18.80
CA VAL A 407 20.09 -3.44 17.63
C VAL A 407 20.21 -1.99 18.09
N PRO A 408 21.23 -1.22 17.65
CA PRO A 408 21.36 0.17 18.02
C PRO A 408 20.22 1.02 17.47
N GLU A 409 19.72 1.96 18.28
CA GLU A 409 18.63 2.87 17.90
C GLU A 409 18.97 3.69 16.64
N LYS A 410 20.26 4.03 16.42
CA LYS A 410 20.73 4.78 15.25
C LYS A 410 20.36 4.12 13.90
N LEU A 411 20.18 2.80 13.83
CA LEU A 411 19.69 2.12 12.62
C LEU A 411 18.26 2.53 12.23
N THR A 412 17.45 2.91 13.20
CA THR A 412 16.04 3.26 13.00
C THR A 412 15.84 4.71 12.55
N HIS A 413 16.87 5.56 12.59
CA HIS A 413 16.80 6.96 12.14
C HIS A 413 16.49 7.11 10.64
N ALA A 414 16.55 6.01 9.88
CA ALA A 414 16.09 5.91 8.51
C ALA A 414 14.57 6.04 8.34
N ALA A 415 13.80 5.93 9.43
CA ALA A 415 12.36 5.88 9.39
C ALA A 415 11.75 7.11 8.70
N ARG A 416 10.73 6.88 7.87
CA ARG A 416 9.95 7.98 7.30
C ARG A 416 9.20 8.76 8.39
N PRO A 417 8.89 10.05 8.14
CA PRO A 417 8.03 10.82 9.03
C PRO A 417 6.69 10.12 9.30
N GLY A 418 6.31 10.03 10.58
CA GLY A 418 5.06 9.40 11.02
C GLY A 418 5.12 7.88 11.20
N ALA A 419 6.26 7.22 10.93
CA ALA A 419 6.44 5.82 11.28
C ALA A 419 6.50 5.62 12.80
N LEU A 420 5.86 4.55 13.30
CA LEU A 420 6.00 4.14 14.70
C LEU A 420 7.29 3.33 14.86
N VAL A 421 8.24 3.81 15.65
CA VAL A 421 9.45 3.07 16.02
C VAL A 421 9.33 2.59 17.46
N ARG A 422 9.53 1.29 17.70
CA ARG A 422 9.50 0.70 19.06
C ARG A 422 10.57 -0.35 19.27
N SER A 423 11.18 -0.31 20.46
CA SER A 423 12.02 -1.39 20.97
C SER A 423 11.15 -2.53 21.51
N SER A 424 11.50 -3.77 21.19
CA SER A 424 10.86 -4.96 21.75
C SER A 424 11.60 -5.55 22.95
N ALA A 425 12.65 -4.90 23.47
CA ALA A 425 13.49 -5.46 24.52
C ALA A 425 12.72 -5.80 25.82
N GLY A 426 11.62 -5.10 26.09
CA GLY A 426 10.76 -5.32 27.26
C GLY A 426 9.40 -5.93 26.94
N MET A 427 9.19 -6.42 25.71
CA MET A 427 7.88 -6.95 25.28
C MET A 427 7.86 -8.48 25.31
N ALA A 428 6.75 -9.07 25.73
CA ALA A 428 6.47 -10.49 25.50
C ALA A 428 6.27 -10.76 24.00
N LEU A 429 6.32 -12.03 23.58
CA LEU A 429 6.14 -12.39 22.16
C LEU A 429 4.73 -12.02 21.68
N GLU A 430 3.72 -12.30 22.48
CA GLU A 430 2.31 -12.04 22.18
C GLU A 430 2.07 -10.55 21.95
N GLU A 431 2.64 -9.68 22.79
CA GLU A 431 2.55 -8.22 22.62
C GLU A 431 3.20 -7.74 21.31
N GLN A 432 4.30 -8.38 20.90
CA GLN A 432 4.98 -8.08 19.64
C GLN A 432 4.12 -8.49 18.44
N LEU A 433 3.56 -9.71 18.48
CA LEU A 433 2.69 -10.25 17.44
C LEU A 433 1.42 -9.42 17.29
N GLU A 434 0.75 -9.05 18.39
CA GLU A 434 -0.44 -8.20 18.37
C GLU A 434 -0.15 -6.82 17.77
N LEU A 435 0.99 -6.20 18.15
CA LEU A 435 1.41 -4.92 17.60
C LEU A 435 1.65 -5.00 16.08
N MET A 436 2.38 -6.02 15.62
CA MET A 436 2.65 -6.24 14.20
C MET A 436 1.35 -6.56 13.43
N ASN A 437 0.48 -7.40 14.00
CA ASN A 437 -0.81 -7.76 13.42
C ASN A 437 -1.71 -6.54 13.21
N ARG A 438 -1.78 -5.64 14.20
CA ARG A 438 -2.56 -4.40 14.09
C ARG A 438 -2.14 -3.57 12.89
N PHE A 439 -0.83 -3.43 12.65
CA PHE A 439 -0.33 -2.70 11.49
C PHE A 439 -0.54 -3.49 10.20
N TYR A 440 -0.22 -4.79 10.18
CA TYR A 440 -0.41 -5.64 9.02
C TYR A 440 -1.87 -5.65 8.53
N ARG A 441 -2.83 -5.85 9.43
CA ARG A 441 -4.27 -5.85 9.12
C ARG A 441 -4.78 -4.50 8.61
N SER A 442 -4.07 -3.41 8.89
CA SER A 442 -4.34 -2.09 8.31
C SER A 442 -3.76 -1.87 6.91
N GLY A 443 -3.19 -2.91 6.30
CA GLY A 443 -2.50 -2.86 5.01
C GLY A 443 -1.13 -2.19 5.08
N ARG A 444 -0.56 -2.02 6.28
CA ARG A 444 0.68 -1.27 6.48
C ARG A 444 1.92 -2.16 6.38
N PHE A 445 3.04 -1.53 6.05
CA PHE A 445 4.33 -2.19 5.96
C PHE A 445 5.04 -2.19 7.31
N VAL A 446 5.36 -3.38 7.81
CA VAL A 446 6.01 -3.61 9.10
C VAL A 446 7.42 -4.10 8.86
N VAL A 447 8.40 -3.48 9.52
CA VAL A 447 9.76 -4.00 9.60
C VAL A 447 10.03 -4.50 11.01
N ARG A 448 10.40 -5.78 11.10
CA ARG A 448 10.90 -6.43 12.30
C ARG A 448 12.42 -6.54 12.18
N LEU A 449 13.13 -5.69 12.92
CA LEU A 449 14.58 -5.52 12.78
C LEU A 449 15.34 -6.38 13.82
N HIS A 450 16.12 -7.34 13.33
CA HIS A 450 16.92 -8.29 14.12
C HIS A 450 18.42 -8.03 13.96
N THR A 451 19.20 -8.22 15.01
CA THR A 451 20.67 -8.08 14.94
C THR A 451 21.29 -9.09 13.97
N GLY A 452 22.38 -8.71 13.32
CA GLY A 452 23.15 -9.58 12.44
C GLY A 452 22.32 -10.09 11.26
N ASP A 453 22.36 -11.41 11.06
CA ASP A 453 21.47 -12.12 10.13
C ASP A 453 20.39 -12.89 10.91
N PRO A 454 19.10 -12.81 10.50
CA PRO A 454 18.00 -13.43 11.24
C PRO A 454 18.07 -14.97 11.32
N SER A 455 18.83 -15.63 10.43
CA SER A 455 18.97 -17.09 10.42
C SER A 455 19.78 -17.64 11.60
N ILE A 456 20.56 -16.81 12.29
CA ILE A 456 21.46 -17.23 13.36
C ILE A 456 20.94 -16.69 14.70
N TYR A 457 20.34 -17.55 15.51
CA TYR A 457 19.79 -17.22 16.83
C TYR A 457 18.81 -16.03 16.84
N GLY A 458 18.17 -15.74 15.70
CA GLY A 458 17.26 -14.60 15.57
C GLY A 458 15.91 -14.76 16.28
N ALA A 459 15.56 -15.96 16.75
CA ALA A 459 14.24 -16.26 17.34
C ALA A 459 13.06 -15.84 16.43
N ILE A 460 13.21 -16.08 15.13
CA ILE A 460 12.21 -15.69 14.12
C ILE A 460 11.21 -16.80 13.80
N GLN A 461 11.48 -18.06 14.19
CA GLN A 461 10.64 -19.20 13.83
C GLN A 461 9.23 -19.10 14.42
N GLU A 462 9.10 -18.76 15.70
CA GLU A 462 7.79 -18.63 16.36
C GLU A 462 6.94 -17.50 15.73
N GLN A 463 7.59 -16.41 15.32
CA GLN A 463 6.95 -15.31 14.61
C GLN A 463 6.48 -15.74 13.22
N MET A 464 7.31 -16.46 12.47
CA MET A 464 6.96 -16.98 11.14
C MET A 464 5.80 -17.98 11.20
N ALA A 465 5.83 -18.92 12.16
CA ALA A 465 4.74 -19.88 12.37
C ALA A 465 3.41 -19.15 12.66
N TRP A 466 3.46 -18.10 13.48
CA TRP A 466 2.28 -17.29 13.76
C TRP A 466 1.79 -16.52 12.53
N PHE A 467 2.70 -15.97 11.71
CA PHE A 467 2.33 -15.31 10.45
C PHE A 467 1.67 -16.29 9.48
N GLU A 468 2.19 -17.51 9.36
CA GLU A 468 1.63 -18.57 8.49
C GLU A 468 0.24 -19.00 8.97
N GLU A 469 0.06 -19.21 10.27
CA GLU A 469 -1.25 -19.55 10.86
C GLU A 469 -2.32 -18.48 10.59
N HIS A 470 -1.91 -17.22 10.38
CA HIS A 470 -2.81 -16.08 10.21
C HIS A 470 -2.90 -15.58 8.75
N ASP A 471 -2.36 -16.33 7.79
CA ASP A 471 -2.27 -15.98 6.36
C ASP A 471 -1.60 -14.61 6.13
N MET A 472 -0.54 -14.34 6.89
CA MET A 472 0.20 -13.08 6.82
C MET A 472 1.41 -13.20 5.90
N ARG A 473 1.46 -12.33 4.90
CA ARG A 473 2.58 -12.24 3.97
C ARG A 473 3.79 -11.65 4.67
N TYR A 474 4.89 -12.38 4.64
CA TYR A 474 6.16 -11.91 5.16
C TYR A 474 7.32 -12.24 4.22
N GLU A 475 8.44 -11.55 4.42
CA GLU A 475 9.70 -11.81 3.74
C GLU A 475 10.89 -11.65 4.68
N ILE A 476 11.98 -12.36 4.39
CA ILE A 476 13.24 -12.25 5.15
C ILE A 476 14.26 -11.52 4.28
N VAL A 477 14.85 -10.47 4.83
CA VAL A 477 15.99 -9.77 4.24
C VAL A 477 17.25 -10.19 5.00
N PRO A 478 18.23 -10.85 4.33
CA PRO A 478 19.45 -11.28 4.99
C PRO A 478 20.29 -10.06 5.43
N GLY A 479 21.14 -10.29 6.42
CA GLY A 479 22.04 -9.29 7.01
C GLY A 479 23.48 -9.77 7.12
N VAL A 480 24.37 -8.86 7.51
CA VAL A 480 25.76 -9.19 7.83
C VAL A 480 25.81 -9.70 9.27
N SER A 481 26.21 -10.96 9.48
CA SER A 481 26.30 -11.53 10.82
C SER A 481 27.58 -11.13 11.55
N SER A 482 27.60 -11.23 12.88
CA SER A 482 28.73 -10.77 13.70
C SER A 482 30.02 -11.56 13.44
N PHE A 483 29.97 -12.81 12.98
CA PHE A 483 31.19 -13.53 12.61
C PHE A 483 31.88 -12.97 11.37
N GLN A 484 31.13 -12.44 10.40
CA GLN A 484 31.69 -11.77 9.22
C GLN A 484 32.29 -10.43 9.62
N ALA A 485 31.61 -9.70 10.51
CA ALA A 485 32.15 -8.50 11.13
C ALA A 485 33.45 -8.79 11.90
N ALA A 486 33.50 -9.93 12.61
CA ALA A 486 34.68 -10.36 13.35
C ALA A 486 35.84 -10.69 12.40
N ALA A 487 35.58 -11.44 11.33
CA ALA A 487 36.59 -11.73 10.30
C ALA A 487 37.19 -10.44 9.72
N ALA A 488 36.34 -9.47 9.38
CA ALA A 488 36.76 -8.17 8.88
C ALA A 488 37.59 -7.38 9.91
N ALA A 489 37.10 -7.21 11.14
CA ALA A 489 37.78 -6.46 12.20
C ALA A 489 39.07 -7.15 12.69
N LEU A 490 39.13 -8.47 12.60
CA LEU A 490 40.32 -9.25 12.94
C LEU A 490 41.35 -9.29 11.80
N HIS A 491 40.98 -8.80 10.60
CA HIS A 491 41.78 -8.90 9.38
C HIS A 491 42.16 -10.37 9.09
N ALA A 492 41.19 -11.28 9.24
CA ALA A 492 41.39 -12.71 9.17
C ALA A 492 40.39 -13.37 8.21
N GLU A 493 40.90 -14.25 7.35
CA GLU A 493 40.07 -15.19 6.59
C GLU A 493 39.89 -16.45 7.44
N PHE A 494 38.66 -16.78 7.81
CA PHE A 494 38.38 -17.91 8.73
C PHE A 494 38.58 -19.29 8.10
N THR A 495 38.78 -19.36 6.80
CA THR A 495 39.15 -20.58 6.06
C THR A 495 40.48 -20.35 5.36
N ILE A 496 41.48 -21.15 5.71
CA ILE A 496 42.83 -21.05 5.17
C ILE A 496 43.19 -22.41 4.54
N PRO A 497 43.59 -22.45 3.25
CA PRO A 497 44.05 -23.67 2.60
C PRO A 497 45.09 -24.42 3.44
N GLU A 498 44.97 -25.76 3.48
CA GLU A 498 45.85 -26.67 4.24
C GLU A 498 45.88 -26.46 5.77
N THR A 499 45.11 -25.50 6.29
CA THR A 499 45.03 -25.21 7.73
C THR A 499 43.64 -25.48 8.26
N VAL A 500 42.62 -24.85 7.68
CA VAL A 500 41.21 -24.99 8.10
C VAL A 500 40.27 -24.64 6.95
N GLN A 501 39.27 -25.48 6.68
CA GLN A 501 38.30 -25.29 5.59
C GLN A 501 36.85 -25.22 6.09
N THR A 502 36.68 -25.10 7.41
CA THR A 502 35.37 -25.18 8.05
C THR A 502 35.24 -24.09 9.10
N ILE A 503 34.07 -23.46 9.12
CA ILE A 503 33.67 -22.51 10.16
C ILE A 503 32.51 -23.15 10.92
N ILE A 504 32.63 -23.23 12.24
CA ILE A 504 31.56 -23.70 13.12
C ILE A 504 30.94 -22.49 13.79
N LEU A 505 29.65 -22.24 13.52
CA LEU A 505 28.84 -21.26 14.23
C LEU A 505 28.06 -21.99 15.32
N THR A 506 28.33 -21.71 16.58
CA THR A 506 27.72 -22.44 17.70
C THR A 506 27.53 -21.56 18.94
N ARG A 507 26.97 -22.14 20.00
CA ARG A 507 26.90 -21.57 21.35
C ARG A 507 27.22 -22.66 22.37
N ALA A 508 27.72 -22.26 23.54
CA ALA A 508 27.87 -23.14 24.67
C ALA A 508 26.52 -23.45 25.33
N ALA A 509 26.49 -24.56 26.08
CA ALA A 509 25.37 -24.90 26.95
C ALA A 509 25.39 -24.02 28.20
N GLY A 510 24.51 -23.02 28.24
CA GLY A 510 24.22 -22.26 29.46
C GLY A 510 23.07 -22.89 30.24
N ARG A 511 22.12 -22.06 30.68
CA ARG A 511 20.86 -22.55 31.28
C ARG A 511 20.01 -23.36 30.29
N THR A 512 20.14 -23.07 29.00
CA THR A 512 19.46 -23.81 27.93
C THR A 512 20.43 -24.83 27.33
N PRO A 513 20.10 -26.14 27.38
CA PRO A 513 20.96 -27.18 26.83
C PRO A 513 21.12 -27.02 25.32
N VAL A 514 22.15 -27.64 24.77
CA VAL A 514 22.33 -27.88 23.33
C VAL A 514 22.08 -29.36 23.04
N PRO A 515 21.70 -29.75 21.81
CA PRO A 515 21.65 -31.15 21.41
C PRO A 515 22.97 -31.87 21.73
N GLU A 516 22.89 -33.15 22.08
CA GLU A 516 24.07 -33.92 22.54
C GLU A 516 25.24 -33.89 21.56
N LYS A 517 24.95 -33.93 20.26
CA LYS A 517 25.95 -33.88 19.17
C LYS A 517 26.53 -32.49 18.92
N GLU A 518 25.98 -31.46 19.54
CA GLU A 518 26.39 -30.05 19.38
C GLU A 518 27.13 -29.52 20.62
N ARG A 519 27.49 -30.39 21.57
CA ARG A 519 28.37 -30.03 22.69
C ARG A 519 29.69 -29.47 22.16
N LEU A 520 30.24 -28.44 22.83
CA LEU A 520 31.45 -27.77 22.36
C LEU A 520 32.62 -28.74 22.24
N SER A 521 32.79 -29.65 23.20
CA SER A 521 33.84 -30.68 23.11
C SER A 521 33.74 -31.53 21.83
N GLU A 522 32.54 -31.96 21.43
CA GLU A 522 32.38 -32.77 20.21
C GLU A 522 32.70 -31.97 18.95
N LEU A 523 32.26 -30.72 18.88
CA LEU A 523 32.55 -29.82 17.76
C LEU A 523 34.05 -29.48 17.68
N ALA A 524 34.70 -29.30 18.83
CA ALA A 524 36.12 -28.94 18.95
C ALA A 524 37.07 -30.02 18.42
N ARG A 525 36.63 -31.29 18.31
CA ARG A 525 37.43 -32.39 17.75
C ARG A 525 37.92 -32.12 16.33
N SER A 526 37.17 -31.34 15.56
CA SER A 526 37.52 -30.95 14.20
C SER A 526 38.63 -29.90 14.11
N GLN A 527 38.96 -29.26 15.23
CA GLN A 527 39.91 -28.14 15.32
C GLN A 527 39.67 -27.00 14.31
N SER A 528 38.42 -26.86 13.85
CA SER A 528 37.98 -25.86 12.86
C SER A 528 37.82 -24.46 13.45
N THR A 529 37.80 -23.41 12.64
CA THR A 529 37.56 -22.05 13.14
C THR A 529 36.18 -21.98 13.77
N MET A 530 36.10 -21.68 15.06
CA MET A 530 34.85 -21.71 15.82
C MET A 530 34.46 -20.30 16.25
N CYS A 531 33.23 -19.91 15.89
CA CYS A 531 32.59 -18.66 16.30
C CYS A 531 31.49 -18.99 17.32
N ILE A 532 31.73 -18.66 18.59
CA ILE A 532 30.88 -19.05 19.71
C ILE A 532 30.09 -17.84 20.19
N TYR A 533 28.78 -17.91 19.97
CA TYR A 533 27.79 -16.90 20.36
C TYR A 533 27.28 -17.14 21.77
N LEU A 534 26.69 -16.12 22.41
CA LEU A 534 25.90 -16.25 23.65
C LEU A 534 26.62 -16.95 24.84
N SER A 535 27.96 -16.91 24.88
CA SER A 535 28.75 -17.77 25.77
C SER A 535 29.76 -17.04 26.65
N ALA A 536 29.87 -15.70 26.56
CA ALA A 536 30.84 -14.93 27.34
C ALA A 536 30.65 -15.07 28.86
N ALA A 537 29.41 -15.12 29.35
CA ALA A 537 29.14 -15.33 30.79
C ALA A 537 29.63 -16.68 31.34
N ILE A 538 29.91 -17.65 30.47
CA ILE A 538 30.38 -19.01 30.82
C ILE A 538 31.74 -19.31 30.19
N ALA A 539 32.56 -18.29 29.98
CA ALA A 539 33.85 -18.41 29.30
C ALA A 539 34.81 -19.43 29.92
N ALA A 540 34.77 -19.64 31.25
CA ALA A 540 35.55 -20.68 31.93
C ALA A 540 35.17 -22.09 31.46
N SER A 541 33.87 -22.40 31.39
CA SER A 541 33.38 -23.68 30.86
C SER A 541 33.73 -23.86 29.38
N VAL A 542 33.62 -22.78 28.59
CA VAL A 542 34.01 -22.80 27.17
C VAL A 542 35.49 -23.14 27.04
N GLN A 543 36.35 -22.46 27.81
CA GLN A 543 37.79 -22.71 27.82
C GLN A 543 38.08 -24.19 28.17
N ASP A 544 37.50 -24.71 29.24
CA ASP A 544 37.72 -26.09 29.69
C ASP A 544 37.27 -27.14 28.67
N GLU A 545 36.15 -26.92 27.98
CA GLU A 545 35.67 -27.83 26.93
C GLU A 545 36.57 -27.80 25.70
N LEU A 546 37.01 -26.62 25.27
CA LEU A 546 37.86 -26.45 24.10
C LEU A 546 39.27 -27.00 24.33
N LEU A 547 39.85 -26.82 25.53
CA LEU A 547 41.19 -27.32 25.90
C LEU A 547 41.30 -28.86 25.87
N ARG A 548 40.18 -29.59 25.79
CA ARG A 548 40.20 -31.06 25.60
C ARG A 548 40.68 -31.47 24.21
N HIS A 549 40.59 -30.57 23.23
CA HIS A 549 40.88 -30.88 21.82
C HIS A 549 41.75 -29.83 21.13
N TYR A 550 41.63 -28.55 21.47
CA TYR A 550 42.53 -27.50 21.00
C TYR A 550 43.78 -27.40 21.87
N ALA A 551 44.91 -27.05 21.24
CA ALA A 551 46.14 -26.79 21.97
C ALA A 551 45.98 -25.52 22.85
N PRO A 552 46.61 -25.44 24.03
CA PRO A 552 46.48 -24.29 24.94
C PRO A 552 46.85 -22.94 24.31
N ASP A 553 47.81 -22.94 23.39
CA ASP A 553 48.32 -21.80 22.61
C ASP A 553 47.46 -21.50 21.36
N THR A 554 46.34 -22.20 21.16
CA THR A 554 45.43 -21.93 20.03
C THR A 554 44.98 -20.46 20.09
N PRO A 555 45.13 -19.69 19.00
CA PRO A 555 44.71 -18.30 18.96
C PRO A 555 43.22 -18.12 19.25
N VAL A 556 42.90 -17.11 20.06
CA VAL A 556 41.53 -16.69 20.37
C VAL A 556 41.35 -15.18 20.23
N ALA A 557 40.14 -14.76 19.91
CA ALA A 557 39.71 -13.38 19.96
C ALA A 557 38.36 -13.25 20.69
N VAL A 558 38.29 -12.27 21.58
CA VAL A 558 37.07 -11.84 22.28
C VAL A 558 36.63 -10.54 21.65
N CYS A 559 35.52 -10.58 20.92
CA CYS A 559 35.02 -9.46 20.13
C CYS A 559 33.74 -8.90 20.74
N TYR A 560 33.82 -7.76 21.42
CA TYR A 560 32.68 -7.06 22.02
C TYR A 560 32.14 -5.99 21.07
N ARG A 561 30.82 -6.03 20.81
CA ARG A 561 30.06 -5.02 20.06
C ARG A 561 30.78 -4.53 18.79
N LEU A 562 31.20 -5.48 17.96
CA LEU A 562 31.83 -5.20 16.68
C LEU A 562 31.02 -4.19 15.87
N THR A 563 31.68 -3.16 15.33
CA THR A 563 31.15 -2.06 14.51
C THR A 563 30.29 -1.04 15.28
N TRP A 564 30.19 -1.16 16.60
CA TRP A 564 29.63 -0.10 17.44
C TRP A 564 30.72 0.89 17.86
N ASP A 565 30.30 2.06 18.33
CA ASP A 565 31.22 3.14 18.72
C ASP A 565 32.13 2.74 19.92
N ASP A 566 31.70 1.77 20.73
CA ASP A 566 32.42 1.19 21.87
C ASP A 566 32.96 -0.23 21.58
N GLU A 567 33.29 -0.54 20.31
CA GLU A 567 33.93 -1.79 19.91
C GLU A 567 35.20 -2.06 20.75
N HIS A 568 35.36 -3.31 21.18
CA HIS A 568 36.57 -3.75 21.87
C HIS A 568 36.93 -5.18 21.46
N ILE A 569 38.17 -5.37 20.99
CA ILE A 569 38.71 -6.67 20.61
C ILE A 569 39.93 -6.99 21.48
N LEU A 570 39.91 -8.15 22.14
CA LEU A 570 41.08 -8.70 22.84
C LEU A 570 41.52 -9.98 22.15
N ARG A 571 42.83 -10.10 21.91
CA ARG A 571 43.45 -11.31 21.34
C ARG A 571 44.34 -11.99 22.36
N GLY A 572 44.44 -13.30 22.27
CA GLY A 572 45.39 -14.08 23.05
C GLY A 572 45.33 -15.54 22.70
N GLU A 573 45.60 -16.37 23.71
CA GLU A 573 45.68 -17.82 23.59
C GLU A 573 44.55 -18.48 24.39
N LEU A 574 44.14 -19.68 23.98
CA LEU A 574 42.96 -20.37 24.52
C LEU A 574 43.03 -20.56 26.04
N PHE A 575 44.20 -20.82 26.62
CA PHE A 575 44.34 -20.98 28.08
C PHE A 575 44.01 -19.70 28.88
N ARG A 576 43.94 -18.54 28.21
CA ARG A 576 43.58 -17.23 28.81
C ARG A 576 42.19 -16.75 28.42
N LEU A 577 41.39 -17.56 27.71
CA LEU A 577 40.07 -17.13 27.21
C LEU A 577 39.18 -16.54 28.32
N ALA A 578 39.08 -17.20 29.46
CA ALA A 578 38.26 -16.74 30.58
C ALA A 578 38.80 -15.43 31.18
N GLU A 579 40.12 -15.28 31.28
CA GLU A 579 40.79 -14.04 31.72
C GLU A 579 40.49 -12.90 30.76
N LEU A 580 40.65 -13.12 29.45
CA LEU A 580 40.39 -12.12 28.41
C LEU A 580 38.94 -11.65 28.44
N VAL A 581 37.98 -12.56 28.58
CA VAL A 581 36.56 -12.18 28.75
C VAL A 581 36.38 -11.37 30.03
N GLY A 582 36.98 -11.78 31.14
CA GLY A 582 36.96 -11.05 32.41
C GLY A 582 37.50 -9.62 32.32
N MET A 583 38.58 -9.40 31.56
CA MET A 583 39.18 -8.09 31.32
C MET A 583 38.23 -7.11 30.62
N THR A 584 37.29 -7.60 29.80
CA THR A 584 36.29 -6.73 29.17
C THR A 584 35.30 -6.16 30.20
N GLY A 585 35.05 -6.89 31.29
CA GLY A 585 33.94 -6.62 32.22
C GLY A 585 32.56 -6.74 31.57
N LYS A 586 32.46 -7.36 30.37
CA LYS A 586 31.23 -7.47 29.59
C LYS A 586 30.77 -8.92 29.48
N SER A 587 29.48 -9.16 29.65
CA SER A 587 28.87 -10.49 29.55
C SER A 587 27.95 -10.68 28.34
N ASN A 588 27.54 -9.58 27.68
CA ASN A 588 26.56 -9.58 26.59
C ASN A 588 27.16 -9.00 25.30
N THR A 589 26.62 -9.40 24.15
CA THR A 589 27.06 -8.91 22.81
C THR A 589 28.57 -9.12 22.57
N VAL A 590 29.05 -10.30 22.97
CA VAL A 590 30.42 -10.76 22.76
C VAL A 590 30.39 -11.99 21.86
N LEU A 591 31.23 -11.98 20.82
CA LEU A 591 31.54 -13.13 20.00
C LEU A 591 32.94 -13.65 20.36
N LEU A 592 33.05 -14.94 20.65
CA LEU A 592 34.35 -15.59 20.82
C LEU A 592 34.74 -16.25 19.51
N VAL A 593 35.96 -16.01 19.04
CA VAL A 593 36.51 -16.67 17.85
C VAL A 593 37.74 -17.48 18.29
N VAL A 594 37.78 -18.75 17.92
CA VAL A 594 38.87 -19.69 18.29
C VAL A 594 39.36 -20.41 17.05
N GLY A 595 40.67 -20.48 16.86
CA GLY A 595 41.27 -21.32 15.83
C GLY A 595 42.53 -20.73 15.18
N ALA A 596 43.28 -21.60 14.51
CA ALA A 596 44.55 -21.25 13.86
C ALA A 596 44.41 -20.14 12.81
N ALA A 597 43.22 -19.94 12.23
CA ALA A 597 42.96 -18.90 11.24
C ALA A 597 43.23 -17.47 11.73
N LEU A 598 43.21 -17.24 13.05
CA LEU A 598 43.49 -15.91 13.61
C LEU A 598 44.98 -15.54 13.61
N GLY A 599 45.88 -16.53 13.53
CA GLY A 599 47.33 -16.36 13.56
C GLY A 599 48.07 -16.80 12.29
N ALA A 600 47.45 -17.59 11.44
CA ALA A 600 48.10 -18.15 10.25
C ALA A 600 48.18 -17.13 9.10
N ARG A 601 49.39 -16.62 8.84
CA ARG A 601 49.75 -15.96 7.57
C ARG A 601 50.84 -16.80 6.90
N GLY A 602 50.46 -17.77 6.06
CA GLY A 602 51.41 -18.85 5.73
C GLY A 602 51.48 -19.33 4.30
N LYS A 603 50.36 -19.51 3.58
CA LYS A 603 50.40 -20.18 2.27
C LYS A 603 49.42 -19.59 1.27
N ARG A 604 49.89 -19.39 0.03
CA ARG A 604 49.12 -18.83 -1.09
C ARG A 604 48.02 -19.81 -1.51
N SER A 605 46.79 -19.34 -1.68
CA SER A 605 45.70 -20.15 -2.22
C SER A 605 46.01 -20.62 -3.65
N LYS A 606 45.72 -21.91 -3.94
CA LYS A 606 45.82 -22.47 -5.30
C LYS A 606 44.89 -21.78 -6.29
N LEU A 607 43.82 -21.12 -5.82
CA LEU A 607 42.93 -20.32 -6.68
C LEU A 607 43.69 -19.23 -7.46
N TYR A 608 44.73 -18.65 -6.84
CA TYR A 608 45.57 -17.63 -7.47
C TYR A 608 46.96 -18.16 -7.88
N ASP A 609 47.16 -19.48 -7.83
CA ASP A 609 48.41 -20.10 -8.28
C ASP A 609 48.41 -20.20 -9.82
N PRO A 610 49.38 -19.58 -10.51
CA PRO A 610 49.48 -19.63 -11.97
C PRO A 610 49.66 -21.05 -12.53
N ALA A 611 50.13 -22.00 -11.72
CA ALA A 611 50.25 -23.40 -12.10
C ALA A 611 48.94 -24.20 -11.94
N PHE A 612 47.87 -23.59 -11.43
CA PHE A 612 46.58 -24.25 -11.19
C PHE A 612 45.51 -23.79 -12.18
N ALA A 613 44.99 -24.73 -12.97
CA ALA A 613 43.94 -24.49 -13.94
C ALA A 613 42.55 -24.46 -13.27
N HIS A 614 41.70 -23.52 -13.69
CA HIS A 614 40.28 -23.50 -13.34
C HIS A 614 39.46 -22.97 -14.53
N GLY A 615 38.12 -22.96 -14.45
CA GLY A 615 37.23 -22.65 -15.59
C GLY A 615 37.39 -21.28 -16.28
N PHE A 616 38.29 -20.42 -15.80
CA PHE A 616 38.62 -19.12 -16.40
C PHE A 616 40.13 -18.90 -16.59
N ARG A 617 40.99 -19.91 -16.33
CA ARG A 617 42.45 -19.84 -16.49
C ARG A 617 43.06 -21.23 -16.69
N ASP A 618 43.81 -21.43 -17.77
CA ASP A 618 44.62 -22.63 -17.97
C ASP A 618 45.90 -22.58 -17.12
N SER A 619 46.37 -23.73 -16.63
CA SER A 619 47.62 -23.82 -15.87
C SER A 619 48.80 -23.49 -16.79
N ALA A 620 49.67 -22.57 -16.38
CA ALA A 620 50.91 -22.30 -17.09
C ALA A 620 51.89 -23.47 -16.91
N GLY A 621 51.75 -24.50 -17.74
CA GLY A 621 52.72 -25.58 -17.91
C GLY A 621 53.84 -25.14 -18.87
N GLU A 622 55.08 -25.42 -18.47
CA GLU A 622 56.35 -25.13 -19.13
C GLU A 622 56.34 -25.07 -20.67
N ALA A 623 56.81 -23.94 -21.21
CA ALA A 623 57.20 -23.84 -22.60
C ALA A 623 58.41 -24.76 -22.87
N VAL A 624 58.17 -25.72 -23.76
CA VAL A 624 59.13 -26.58 -24.47
C VAL A 624 60.51 -25.91 -24.62
N ARG A 625 61.54 -26.49 -24.00
CA ARG A 625 62.94 -26.36 -24.49
C ARG A 625 63.16 -27.43 -25.56
N ALA A 626 63.83 -26.99 -26.64
CA ALA A 626 64.09 -27.70 -27.88
C ALA A 626 64.67 -29.11 -27.75
#